data_AF-A0A973RJR3-F1
#
_entry.id   AF-A0A973RJR3-F1
#
_cell.length_a   1.000
_cell.length_b   1.000
_cell.length_c   1.000
_cell.angle_alpha   90.00
_cell.angle_beta   90.00
_cell.angle_gamma   90.00
#
_symmetry.space_group_name_H-M   'P 1'
#
loop_
_entity.id
_entity.type
_entity.pdbx_description
1 polymer ?
#
loop_
_entity_poly.entity_id
_entity_poly.type
_entity_poly.pdbx_seq_one_letter_code
_entity_poly.pdbx_strand_id
1 'polypeptide(L)'
;MNGTRTGMGWGARLLVAFVLIIVGAAAAVWALGHYQPAARFLGVVPAQQPVMLTPKPVLTNPPQAAPAQPMVTSQADEQKIADLQNRVAAVESATQRAEGSAGRADALVIAFAARRAIDRGVALGYLENLLVDRFGQDHRAAVATVITASHQPVRLDDLVTEYDALGPDLRRGGPQDSWWTNLKRELGDLVEVHSAERPATNPEAEYQRARQRLVSGDVDQALAETMRLPGAARAGDWVTKARRYILAHRALDEIESGALMPAPNPPA
;
A
#
# COMPACT_ATOMS: atom_id res chain seq x y z
N MET A 1 -62.58 29.60 -11.62
CA MET A 1 -61.68 29.22 -10.51
C MET A 1 -60.47 28.51 -11.11
N ASN A 2 -59.40 29.23 -11.44
CA ASN A 2 -58.19 28.65 -12.04
C ASN A 2 -57.03 28.78 -11.06
N GLY A 3 -56.71 27.67 -10.39
CA GLY A 3 -55.49 27.54 -9.58
C GLY A 3 -54.30 27.34 -10.50
N THR A 4 -53.45 28.36 -10.62
CA THR A 4 -52.13 28.24 -11.24
C THR A 4 -51.23 27.48 -10.28
N ARG A 5 -50.89 26.23 -10.64
CA ARG A 5 -49.86 25.45 -9.95
C ARG A 5 -48.52 26.14 -10.22
N THR A 6 -47.98 26.82 -9.23
CA THR A 6 -46.60 27.32 -9.21
C THR A 6 -45.65 26.12 -9.25
N GLY A 7 -45.15 25.80 -10.45
CA GLY A 7 -44.09 24.83 -10.63
C GLY A 7 -42.82 25.31 -9.92
N MET A 8 -42.45 24.65 -8.83
CA MET A 8 -41.24 24.93 -8.06
C MET A 8 -40.03 24.98 -9.01
N GLY A 9 -39.45 26.17 -9.18
CA GLY A 9 -38.28 26.37 -10.04
C GLY A 9 -37.13 25.45 -9.64
N TRP A 10 -36.32 25.06 -10.60
CA TRP A 10 -35.25 24.08 -10.40
C TRP A 10 -34.28 24.48 -9.26
N GLY A 11 -34.01 25.78 -9.11
CA GLY A 11 -33.25 26.32 -7.99
C GLY A 11 -33.93 26.15 -6.62
N ALA A 12 -35.25 26.30 -6.54
CA ALA A 12 -36.00 26.05 -5.31
C ALA A 12 -36.05 24.55 -4.96
N ARG A 13 -36.08 23.67 -5.97
CA ARG A 13 -35.93 22.23 -5.76
C ARG A 13 -34.54 21.86 -5.22
N LEU A 14 -33.48 22.47 -5.74
CA LEU A 14 -32.12 22.28 -5.25
C LEU A 14 -31.95 22.82 -3.82
N LEU A 15 -32.54 23.98 -3.51
CA LEU A 15 -32.52 24.51 -2.15
C LEU A 15 -33.25 23.62 -1.16
N VAL A 16 -34.43 23.11 -1.53
CA VAL A 16 -35.18 22.16 -0.69
C VAL A 16 -34.39 20.86 -0.51
N ALA A 17 -33.76 20.34 -1.57
CA ALA A 17 -32.91 19.16 -1.48
C ALA A 17 -31.70 19.40 -0.55
N PHE A 18 -31.06 20.56 -0.68
CA PHE A 18 -29.92 20.93 0.16
C PHE A 18 -30.30 21.10 1.63
N VAL A 19 -31.43 21.76 1.90
CA VAL A 19 -31.97 21.88 3.27
C VAL A 19 -32.33 20.52 3.84
N LEU A 20 -32.94 19.63 3.06
CA LEU A 20 -33.24 18.26 3.49
C LEU A 20 -31.97 17.46 3.82
N ILE A 21 -30.90 17.64 3.05
CA ILE A 21 -29.60 17.00 3.33
C ILE A 21 -29.01 17.52 4.65
N ILE A 22 -29.05 18.84 4.89
CA ILE A 22 -28.54 19.43 6.13
C ILE A 22 -29.36 18.96 7.33
N VAL A 23 -30.69 18.94 7.21
CA VAL A 23 -31.57 18.45 8.28
C VAL A 23 -31.35 16.96 8.54
N GLY A 24 -31.16 16.16 7.49
CA GLY A 24 -30.80 14.74 7.62
C GLY A 24 -29.45 14.52 8.29
N ALA A 25 -28.43 15.32 7.94
CA ALA A 25 -27.11 15.26 8.57
C ALA A 25 -27.17 15.67 10.04
N ALA A 26 -27.92 16.73 10.38
CA ALA A 26 -28.11 17.16 11.76
C ALA A 26 -28.89 16.13 12.59
N ALA A 27 -29.93 15.51 12.01
CA ALA A 27 -30.67 14.43 12.65
C ALA A 27 -29.81 13.18 12.86
N ALA A 28 -28.93 12.83 11.91
CA ALA A 28 -28.00 11.72 12.04
C ALA A 28 -26.94 11.95 13.14
N VAL A 29 -26.40 13.17 13.23
CA VAL A 29 -25.45 13.57 14.30
C VAL A 29 -26.14 13.54 15.67
N TRP A 30 -27.38 14.05 15.76
CA TRP A 30 -28.15 14.01 17.01
C TRP A 30 -28.53 12.58 17.41
N ALA A 31 -28.92 11.73 16.46
CA ALA A 31 -29.23 10.32 16.70
C ALA A 31 -28.01 9.53 17.18
N LEU A 32 -26.82 9.77 16.62
CA LEU A 32 -25.56 9.17 17.09
C LEU A 32 -25.20 9.65 18.51
N GLY A 33 -25.52 10.89 18.85
CA GLY A 33 -25.29 11.46 20.18
C GLY A 33 -26.26 10.95 21.25
N HIS A 34 -27.50 10.59 20.88
CA HIS A 34 -28.55 10.21 21.85
C HIS A 34 -28.78 8.70 21.96
N TYR A 35 -28.39 7.89 20.96
CA TYR A 35 -28.58 6.42 20.96
C TYR A 35 -27.24 5.66 20.91
N GLN A 36 -26.64 5.44 22.09
CA GLN A 36 -25.43 4.62 22.24
C GLN A 36 -25.50 3.15 21.71
N PRO A 37 -26.65 2.46 21.63
CA PRO A 37 -26.69 1.11 21.05
C PRO A 37 -26.38 1.08 19.54
N ALA A 38 -26.79 2.10 18.78
CA ALA A 38 -26.58 2.14 17.33
C ALA A 38 -25.12 2.47 16.95
N ALA A 39 -24.46 3.31 17.75
CA ALA A 39 -23.05 3.66 17.57
C ALA A 39 -22.09 2.47 17.83
N ARG A 40 -22.52 1.49 18.64
CA ARG A 40 -21.77 0.23 18.89
C ARG A 40 -21.86 -0.75 17.72
N PHE A 41 -22.97 -0.78 16.98
CA PHE A 41 -23.15 -1.69 15.84
C PHE A 41 -22.41 -1.21 14.59
N LEU A 42 -22.19 0.11 14.46
CA LEU A 42 -21.46 0.74 13.35
C LEU A 42 -19.95 0.92 13.60
N GLY A 43 -19.42 0.46 14.75
CA GLY A 43 -17.97 0.43 15.02
C GLY A 43 -17.28 1.78 15.25
N VAL A 44 -18.04 2.86 15.47
CA VAL A 44 -17.51 4.23 15.61
C VAL A 44 -17.15 4.59 17.06
N VAL A 45 -17.43 3.72 18.02
CA VAL A 45 -17.09 3.91 19.44
C VAL A 45 -16.17 2.77 19.90
N PRO A 46 -14.98 3.05 20.47
CA PRO A 46 -14.13 2.01 21.02
C PRO A 46 -14.89 1.25 22.11
N ALA A 47 -14.90 -0.08 22.01
CA ALA A 47 -15.49 -0.94 23.02
C ALA A 47 -14.83 -0.64 24.37
N GLN A 48 -15.59 -0.06 25.31
CA GLN A 48 -15.17 0.02 26.71
C GLN A 48 -15.05 -1.41 27.22
N GLN A 49 -13.82 -1.90 27.30
CA GLN A 49 -13.50 -3.09 28.06
C GLN A 49 -14.01 -2.86 29.49
N PRO A 50 -14.73 -3.81 30.10
CA PRO A 50 -15.11 -3.69 31.49
C PRO A 50 -13.84 -3.53 32.32
N VAL A 51 -13.67 -2.33 32.89
CA VAL A 51 -12.69 -2.09 33.94
C VAL A 51 -13.03 -3.02 35.08
N MET A 52 -12.34 -4.16 35.13
CA MET A 52 -12.15 -4.86 36.39
C MET A 52 -11.59 -3.83 37.35
N LEU A 53 -12.32 -3.56 38.41
CA LEU A 53 -11.87 -2.72 39.51
C LEU A 53 -10.63 -3.39 40.10
N THR A 54 -9.44 -3.07 39.58
CA THR A 54 -8.22 -3.19 40.35
C THR A 54 -8.44 -2.36 41.60
N PRO A 55 -8.36 -2.96 42.81
CA PRO A 55 -8.44 -2.19 44.03
C PRO A 55 -7.35 -1.12 43.98
N LYS A 56 -7.76 0.15 43.92
CA LYS A 56 -6.86 1.27 44.14
C LYS A 56 -6.33 1.07 45.56
N PRO A 57 -5.02 0.89 45.79
CA PRO A 57 -4.53 0.77 47.15
C PRO A 57 -4.80 2.11 47.83
N VAL A 58 -5.80 2.12 48.71
CA VAL A 58 -5.92 3.15 49.74
C VAL A 58 -4.66 3.03 50.57
N LEU A 59 -3.79 4.03 50.48
CA LEU A 59 -2.71 4.22 51.43
C LEU A 59 -3.36 4.59 52.78
N THR A 60 -3.83 3.58 53.52
CA THR A 60 -4.13 3.74 54.93
C THR A 60 -2.81 3.91 55.66
N ASN A 61 -2.70 5.03 56.37
CA ASN A 61 -1.62 5.37 57.29
C ASN A 61 -1.24 4.13 58.13
N PRO A 62 0.05 3.71 58.19
CA PRO A 62 0.43 2.51 58.92
C PRO A 62 0.13 2.67 60.42
N PRO A 63 -0.54 1.69 61.07
CA PRO A 63 -0.56 1.62 62.52
C PRO A 63 0.87 1.41 63.03
N GLN A 64 1.20 2.12 64.11
CA GLN A 64 2.49 2.06 64.79
C GLN A 64 2.89 0.61 65.11
N ALA A 65 4.18 0.32 64.86
CA ALA A 65 4.79 -0.99 65.03
C ALA A 65 4.71 -1.49 66.48
N ALA A 66 4.20 -2.71 66.65
CA ALA A 66 4.39 -3.53 67.84
C ALA A 66 5.61 -4.48 67.64
N PRO A 67 6.25 -4.97 68.71
CA PRO A 67 7.58 -5.59 68.66
C PRO A 67 7.61 -6.88 67.84
N ALA A 68 8.69 -7.05 67.07
CA ALA A 68 8.94 -8.20 66.20
C ALA A 68 8.97 -9.53 66.97
N GLN A 69 8.12 -10.46 66.55
CA GLN A 69 8.26 -11.89 66.85
C GLN A 69 8.92 -12.60 65.66
N PRO A 70 9.63 -13.72 65.88
CA PRO A 70 10.38 -14.41 64.83
C PRO A 70 9.44 -14.84 63.68
N MET A 71 9.74 -14.36 62.47
CA MET A 71 8.99 -14.71 61.26
C MET A 71 9.25 -16.18 60.91
N VAL A 72 8.31 -17.06 61.27
CA VAL A 72 8.09 -18.29 60.52
C VAL A 72 7.37 -17.90 59.23
N THR A 73 8.05 -18.00 58.08
CA THR A 73 7.39 -17.86 56.77
C THR A 73 6.28 -18.89 56.70
N SER A 74 5.03 -18.41 56.70
CA SER A 74 3.89 -19.30 56.60
C SER A 74 3.80 -19.84 55.16
N GLN A 75 3.41 -21.10 54.97
CA GLN A 75 3.19 -21.68 53.62
C GLN A 75 2.28 -20.81 52.73
N ALA A 76 1.39 -20.03 53.35
CA ALA A 76 0.52 -19.08 52.66
C ALA A 76 1.26 -17.87 52.07
N ASP A 77 2.37 -17.43 52.66
CA ASP A 77 3.16 -16.31 52.13
C ASP A 77 4.06 -16.77 50.98
N GLU A 78 4.60 -17.99 51.04
CA GLU A 78 5.30 -18.62 49.91
C GLU A 78 4.38 -18.78 48.68
N GLN A 79 3.12 -19.20 48.89
CA GLN A 79 2.13 -19.30 47.82
C GLN A 79 1.80 -17.93 47.19
N LYS A 80 1.68 -16.87 48.01
CA LYS A 80 1.46 -15.50 47.49
C LYS A 80 2.66 -15.02 46.68
N ILE A 81 3.89 -15.30 47.13
CA ILE A 81 5.10 -14.94 46.40
C ILE A 81 5.14 -15.67 45.05
N ALA A 82 4.81 -16.97 45.03
CA ALA A 82 4.73 -17.74 43.79
C ALA A 82 3.65 -17.21 42.83
N ASP A 83 2.47 -16.84 43.33
CA ASP A 83 1.41 -16.21 42.50
C ASP A 83 1.87 -14.87 41.93
N LEU A 84 2.49 -14.00 42.74
CA LEU A 84 3.03 -12.73 42.27
C LEU A 84 4.12 -12.91 41.22
N GLN A 85 5.02 -13.87 41.39
CA GLN A 85 6.04 -14.21 40.40
C GLN A 85 5.42 -14.65 39.07
N ASN A 86 4.42 -15.54 39.13
CA ASN A 86 3.69 -15.98 37.94
C ASN A 86 2.96 -14.82 37.25
N ARG A 87 2.35 -13.90 38.02
CA ARG A 87 1.69 -12.72 37.48
C ARG A 87 2.68 -11.74 36.84
N VAL A 88 3.86 -11.53 37.43
CA VAL A 88 4.91 -10.69 36.85
C VAL A 88 5.39 -11.30 35.53
N ALA A 89 5.68 -12.61 35.49
CA ALA A 89 6.08 -13.29 34.25
C ALA A 89 4.99 -13.19 33.16
N ALA A 90 3.71 -13.32 33.53
CA ALA A 90 2.60 -13.16 32.61
C ALA A 90 2.52 -11.72 32.05
N VAL A 91 2.70 -10.70 32.90
CA VAL A 91 2.73 -9.29 32.50
C VAL A 91 3.92 -9.02 31.57
N GLU A 92 5.11 -9.48 31.91
CA GLU A 92 6.30 -9.30 31.09
C GLU A 92 6.11 -9.93 29.70
N SER A 93 5.58 -11.16 29.64
CA SER A 93 5.25 -11.79 28.36
C SER A 93 4.18 -11.03 27.56
N ALA A 94 3.21 -10.41 28.24
CA ALA A 94 2.16 -9.62 27.61
C ALA A 94 2.69 -8.30 27.06
N THR A 95 3.58 -7.65 27.81
CA THR A 95 4.29 -6.43 27.39
C THR A 95 5.16 -6.70 26.18
N GLN A 96 5.99 -7.76 26.19
CA GLN A 96 6.82 -8.14 25.05
C GLN A 96 5.98 -8.44 23.79
N ARG A 97 4.85 -9.13 23.94
CA ARG A 97 3.90 -9.36 22.85
C ARG A 97 3.26 -8.06 22.35
N ALA A 98 2.91 -7.15 23.25
CA ALA A 98 2.32 -5.86 22.90
C ALA A 98 3.32 -4.99 22.14
N GLU A 99 4.56 -4.87 22.62
CA GLU A 99 5.66 -4.15 21.96
C GLU A 99 5.95 -4.72 20.56
N GLY A 100 6.04 -6.05 20.44
CA GLY A 100 6.22 -6.71 19.15
C GLY A 100 5.04 -6.49 18.18
N SER A 101 3.82 -6.41 18.69
CA SER A 101 2.65 -6.08 17.86
C SER A 101 2.64 -4.62 17.39
N ALA A 102 3.03 -3.69 18.27
CA ALA A 102 3.15 -2.27 17.94
C ALA A 102 4.26 -2.04 16.91
N GLY A 103 5.42 -2.68 17.08
CA GLY A 103 6.52 -2.58 16.11
C GLY A 103 6.17 -3.11 14.72
N ARG A 104 5.37 -4.18 14.64
CA ARG A 104 4.86 -4.67 13.33
C ARG A 104 3.86 -3.71 12.69
N ALA A 105 2.96 -3.13 13.49
CA ALA A 105 2.02 -2.14 12.98
C ALA A 105 2.77 -0.91 12.43
N ASP A 106 3.78 -0.41 13.15
CA ASP A 106 4.62 0.70 12.70
C ASP A 106 5.37 0.37 11.40
N ALA A 107 5.96 -0.83 11.32
CA ALA A 107 6.62 -1.31 10.10
C ALA A 107 5.68 -1.30 8.88
N LEU A 108 4.45 -1.80 9.05
CA LEU A 108 3.44 -1.84 7.99
C LEU A 108 2.99 -0.43 7.58
N VAL A 109 2.84 0.49 8.54
CA VAL A 109 2.49 1.89 8.25
C VAL A 109 3.59 2.57 7.45
N ILE A 110 4.87 2.37 7.81
CA ILE A 110 6.02 2.92 7.10
C ILE A 110 6.09 2.34 5.68
N ALA A 111 5.97 1.01 5.52
CA ALA A 111 5.98 0.35 4.22
C ALA A 111 4.85 0.83 3.31
N PHE A 112 3.62 0.91 3.84
CA PHE A 112 2.45 1.41 3.10
C PHE A 112 2.60 2.90 2.71
N ALA A 113 3.12 3.73 3.62
CA ALA A 113 3.38 5.14 3.34
C ALA A 113 4.42 5.31 2.22
N ALA A 114 5.48 4.48 2.23
CA ALA A 114 6.49 4.46 1.18
C ALA A 114 5.91 4.06 -0.18
N ARG A 115 5.12 2.97 -0.24
CA ARG A 115 4.44 2.55 -1.47
C ARG A 115 3.52 3.65 -2.00
N ARG A 116 2.70 4.22 -1.12
CA ARG A 116 1.78 5.31 -1.47
C ARG A 116 2.51 6.58 -1.95
N ALA A 117 3.73 6.84 -1.49
CA ALA A 117 4.56 7.95 -1.95
C ALA A 117 5.10 7.68 -3.38
N ILE A 118 5.67 6.50 -3.60
CA ILE A 118 6.18 6.07 -4.91
C ILE A 118 5.06 6.05 -5.97
N ASP A 119 3.90 5.48 -5.64
CA ASP A 119 2.75 5.41 -6.55
C ASP A 119 2.24 6.80 -6.96
N ARG A 120 2.34 7.79 -6.06
CA ARG A 120 1.99 9.18 -6.35
C ARG A 120 3.07 9.95 -7.08
N GLY A 121 4.28 9.40 -7.15
CA GLY A 121 5.46 10.11 -7.61
C GLY A 121 5.85 11.30 -6.75
N VAL A 122 5.68 11.19 -5.42
CA VAL A 122 6.18 12.19 -4.47
C VAL A 122 7.45 11.71 -3.79
N ALA A 123 8.35 12.63 -3.47
CA ALA A 123 9.55 12.31 -2.69
C ALA A 123 9.15 11.76 -1.31
N LEU A 124 9.97 10.84 -0.78
CA LEU A 124 9.73 10.19 0.50
C LEU A 124 9.91 11.15 1.69
N GLY A 125 10.88 12.07 1.61
CA GLY A 125 11.13 13.05 2.66
C GLY A 125 11.48 12.37 3.98
N TYR A 126 10.71 12.62 5.04
CA TYR A 126 10.96 12.01 6.35
C TYR A 126 10.87 10.46 6.33
N LEU A 127 10.12 9.88 5.39
CA LEU A 127 10.01 8.42 5.25
C LEU A 127 11.35 7.76 4.90
N GLU A 128 12.30 8.49 4.30
CA GLU A 128 13.62 7.94 3.95
C GLU A 128 14.36 7.48 5.21
N ASN A 129 14.41 8.33 6.24
CA ASN A 129 15.07 8.00 7.51
C ASN A 129 14.33 6.88 8.24
N LEU A 130 12.99 6.92 8.25
CA LEU A 130 12.19 5.85 8.86
C LEU A 130 12.43 4.49 8.18
N LEU A 131 12.56 4.46 6.85
CA LEU A 131 12.87 3.23 6.12
C LEU A 131 14.27 2.70 6.45
N VAL A 132 15.26 3.59 6.56
CA VAL A 132 16.63 3.22 6.94
C VAL A 132 16.67 2.68 8.37
N ASP A 133 16.05 3.37 9.32
CA ASP A 133 16.02 2.96 10.73
C ASP A 133 15.28 1.64 10.91
N ARG A 134 14.17 1.45 10.18
CA ARG A 134 13.32 0.27 10.36
C ARG A 134 13.79 -0.95 9.57
N PHE A 135 14.21 -0.78 8.33
CA PHE A 135 14.49 -1.88 7.39
C PHE A 135 15.96 -1.92 6.94
N GLY A 136 16.77 -0.93 7.30
CA GLY A 136 18.15 -0.81 6.85
C GLY A 136 19.15 -1.80 7.47
N GLN A 137 18.75 -2.70 8.37
CA GLN A 137 19.61 -3.82 8.79
C GLN A 137 19.44 -5.01 7.84
N ASP A 138 18.20 -5.45 7.64
CA ASP A 138 17.87 -6.67 6.90
C ASP A 138 17.64 -6.45 5.40
N HIS A 139 17.19 -5.25 5.00
CA HIS A 139 16.73 -4.94 3.63
C HIS A 139 17.48 -3.73 3.01
N ARG A 140 18.78 -3.61 3.26
CA ARG A 140 19.60 -2.47 2.78
C ARG A 140 19.46 -2.17 1.30
N ALA A 141 19.51 -3.20 0.46
CA ALA A 141 19.44 -3.05 -0.99
C ALA A 141 18.05 -2.53 -1.44
N ALA A 142 16.98 -3.06 -0.85
CA ALA A 142 15.62 -2.63 -1.14
C ALA A 142 15.39 -1.17 -0.71
N VAL A 143 15.80 -0.81 0.51
CA VAL A 143 15.69 0.57 1.02
C VAL A 143 16.44 1.55 0.12
N ALA A 144 17.69 1.25 -0.25
CA ALA A 144 18.48 2.10 -1.15
C ALA A 144 17.81 2.26 -2.53
N THR A 145 17.21 1.18 -3.06
CA THR A 145 16.48 1.21 -4.33
C THR A 145 15.25 2.10 -4.25
N VAL A 146 14.45 2.00 -3.19
CA VAL A 146 13.25 2.81 -2.97
C VAL A 146 13.59 4.30 -2.80
N ILE A 147 14.62 4.63 -2.02
CA ILE A 147 15.10 6.01 -1.85
C ILE A 147 15.56 6.57 -3.20
N THR A 148 16.41 5.83 -3.93
CA THR A 148 16.89 6.25 -5.26
C THR A 148 15.73 6.47 -6.24
N ALA A 149 14.76 5.56 -6.27
CA ALA A 149 13.57 5.67 -7.12
C ALA A 149 12.70 6.87 -6.74
N SER A 150 12.62 7.23 -5.47
CA SER A 150 11.83 8.37 -4.99
C SER A 150 12.35 9.73 -5.47
N HIS A 151 13.65 9.84 -5.76
CA HIS A 151 14.24 11.06 -6.32
C HIS A 151 13.94 11.24 -7.81
N GLN A 152 13.59 10.15 -8.51
CA GLN A 152 13.21 10.20 -9.92
C GLN A 152 11.99 9.30 -10.17
N PRO A 153 10.82 9.71 -9.66
CA PRO A 153 9.63 8.88 -9.66
C PRO A 153 9.15 8.62 -11.09
N VAL A 154 8.69 7.39 -11.32
CA VAL A 154 8.08 6.96 -12.58
C VAL A 154 6.68 6.46 -12.23
N ARG A 155 5.64 7.04 -12.83
CA ARG A 155 4.26 6.59 -12.62
C ARG A 155 3.82 5.67 -13.75
N LEU A 156 2.85 4.80 -13.43
CA LEU A 156 2.25 3.91 -14.42
C LEU A 156 1.57 4.72 -15.55
N ASP A 157 0.83 5.77 -15.20
CA ASP A 157 0.15 6.63 -16.18
C ASP A 157 1.13 7.28 -17.16
N ASP A 158 2.30 7.69 -16.68
CA ASP A 158 3.37 8.29 -17.51
C ASP A 158 3.95 7.23 -18.45
N LEU A 159 4.21 6.01 -17.95
CA LEU A 159 4.67 4.89 -18.78
C LEU A 159 3.66 4.53 -19.87
N VAL A 160 2.36 4.50 -19.56
CA VAL A 160 1.29 4.25 -20.53
C VAL A 160 1.24 5.36 -21.58
N THR A 161 1.28 6.61 -21.14
CA THR A 161 1.23 7.78 -22.03
C THR A 161 2.42 7.82 -22.98
N GLU A 162 3.63 7.58 -22.47
CA GLU A 162 4.86 7.51 -23.26
C GLU A 162 4.84 6.33 -24.22
N TYR A 163 4.33 5.17 -23.79
CA TYR A 163 4.20 4.00 -24.64
C TYR A 163 3.25 4.25 -25.82
N ASP A 164 2.13 4.93 -25.58
CA ASP A 164 1.16 5.30 -26.61
C ASP A 164 1.75 6.27 -27.63
N ALA A 165 2.56 7.24 -27.18
CA ALA A 165 3.29 8.14 -28.06
C ALA A 165 4.33 7.39 -28.93
N LEU A 166 4.97 6.35 -28.38
CA LEU A 166 5.94 5.51 -29.08
C LEU A 166 5.28 4.50 -30.05
N GLY A 167 3.97 4.31 -29.99
CA GLY A 167 3.26 3.27 -30.74
C GLY A 167 3.59 3.19 -32.24
N PRO A 168 3.62 4.30 -33.00
CA PRO A 168 4.02 4.28 -34.41
C PRO A 168 5.47 3.81 -34.63
N ASP A 169 6.39 4.17 -33.75
CA ASP A 169 7.81 3.84 -33.86
C ASP A 169 8.13 2.43 -33.42
N LEU A 170 7.39 1.89 -32.44
CA LEU A 170 7.48 0.52 -31.96
C LEU A 170 6.99 -0.49 -32.99
N ARG A 171 5.93 -0.15 -33.72
CA ARG A 171 5.34 -1.02 -34.76
C ARG A 171 6.15 -1.02 -36.06
N ARG A 172 6.91 0.05 -36.34
CA ARG A 172 7.80 0.13 -37.50
C ARG A 172 9.13 -0.53 -37.19
N GLY A 173 9.58 -1.47 -38.05
CA GLY A 173 10.91 -2.07 -37.92
C GLY A 173 12.05 -1.07 -38.04
N GLY A 174 13.26 -1.52 -37.70
CA GLY A 174 14.47 -0.70 -37.79
C GLY A 174 14.70 -0.16 -39.21
N PRO A 175 15.54 0.89 -39.40
CA PRO A 175 15.89 1.38 -40.74
C PRO A 175 16.45 0.28 -41.66
N GLN A 176 17.08 -0.74 -41.08
CA GLN A 176 17.63 -1.89 -41.80
C GLN A 176 16.54 -2.85 -42.33
N ASP A 177 15.42 -3.03 -41.61
CA ASP A 177 14.27 -3.81 -42.10
C ASP A 177 13.58 -3.10 -43.27
N SER A 178 13.46 -1.77 -43.22
CA SER A 178 12.86 -0.97 -44.30
C SER A 178 13.66 -1.06 -45.60
N TRP A 179 14.99 -1.03 -45.52
CA TRP A 179 15.85 -1.13 -46.71
C TRP A 179 15.78 -2.53 -47.34
N TRP A 180 15.86 -3.59 -46.52
CA TRP A 180 15.82 -4.97 -47.01
C TRP A 180 14.42 -5.36 -47.55
N THR A 181 13.36 -4.86 -46.93
CA THR A 181 11.97 -5.10 -47.36
C THR A 181 11.68 -4.37 -48.67
N ASN A 182 12.18 -3.14 -48.85
CA ASN A 182 12.03 -2.39 -50.10
C ASN A 182 12.81 -3.05 -51.25
N LEU A 183 14.06 -3.46 -51.00
CA LEU A 183 14.88 -4.17 -52.00
C LEU A 183 14.25 -5.51 -52.41
N LYS A 184 13.70 -6.28 -51.47
CA LYS A 184 13.01 -7.54 -51.75
C LYS A 184 11.71 -7.34 -52.54
N ARG A 185 11.01 -6.22 -52.31
CA ARG A 185 9.76 -5.88 -53.00
C ARG A 185 9.99 -5.45 -54.45
N GLU A 186 11.13 -4.82 -54.75
CA GLU A 186 11.53 -4.50 -56.12
C GLU A 186 12.06 -5.72 -56.89
N LEU A 187 12.71 -6.68 -56.21
CA LEU A 187 13.15 -7.94 -56.82
C LEU A 187 12.05 -9.01 -56.91
N GLY A 188 11.03 -8.94 -56.04
CA GLY A 188 9.90 -9.87 -55.98
C GLY A 188 8.82 -9.63 -57.02
N ASP A 189 8.80 -8.46 -57.67
CA ASP A 189 7.88 -8.13 -58.76
C ASP A 189 8.18 -8.93 -60.05
N LEU A 190 9.32 -9.63 -60.09
CA LEU A 190 9.70 -10.50 -61.20
C LEU A 190 9.51 -12.01 -60.93
N VAL A 191 9.22 -12.41 -59.69
CA VAL A 191 9.07 -13.82 -59.30
C VAL A 191 7.93 -13.95 -58.30
N GLU A 192 6.73 -14.13 -58.82
CA GLU A 192 5.53 -14.43 -58.04
C GLU A 192 5.63 -15.84 -57.44
N VAL A 193 6.25 -15.93 -56.26
CA VAL A 193 6.21 -17.11 -55.42
C VAL A 193 5.19 -16.88 -54.32
N HIS A 194 4.01 -17.46 -54.52
CA HIS A 194 2.99 -17.64 -53.50
C HIS A 194 3.56 -18.49 -52.36
N SER A 195 4.04 -17.83 -51.29
CA SER A 195 4.45 -18.51 -50.05
C SER A 195 3.25 -18.62 -49.13
N ALA A 196 2.56 -19.77 -49.20
CA ALA A 196 1.67 -20.20 -48.14
C ALA A 196 2.50 -20.48 -46.87
N GLU A 197 1.95 -20.16 -45.70
CA GLU A 197 2.41 -20.64 -44.39
C GLU A 197 3.68 -20.00 -43.79
N ARG A 198 3.65 -18.68 -43.57
CA ARG A 198 4.28 -18.10 -42.37
C ARG A 198 3.22 -17.36 -41.57
N PRO A 199 3.00 -17.66 -40.27
CA PRO A 199 2.16 -16.81 -39.45
C PRO A 199 2.76 -15.41 -39.52
N ALA A 200 2.04 -14.46 -40.11
CA ALA A 200 2.44 -13.07 -40.04
C ALA A 200 2.36 -12.69 -38.56
N THR A 201 3.52 -12.59 -37.89
CA THR A 201 3.63 -12.01 -36.57
C THR A 201 3.14 -10.57 -36.69
N ASN A 202 1.86 -10.33 -36.38
CA ASN A 202 1.24 -9.03 -36.56
C ASN A 202 1.80 -8.06 -35.51
N PRO A 203 2.68 -7.09 -35.87
CA PRO A 203 3.30 -6.21 -34.89
C PRO A 203 2.28 -5.32 -34.19
N GLU A 204 1.13 -5.05 -34.84
CA GLU A 204 0.00 -4.38 -34.22
C GLU A 204 -0.56 -5.20 -33.07
N ALA A 205 -0.81 -6.49 -33.28
CA ALA A 205 -1.37 -7.37 -32.26
C ALA A 205 -0.41 -7.53 -31.07
N GLU A 206 0.91 -7.59 -31.33
CA GLU A 206 1.93 -7.59 -30.27
C GLU A 206 1.95 -6.29 -29.48
N TYR A 207 1.91 -5.14 -30.18
CA TYR A 207 1.86 -3.84 -29.54
C TYR A 207 0.63 -3.70 -28.64
N GLN A 208 -0.54 -4.11 -29.12
CA GLN A 208 -1.80 -4.02 -28.35
C GLN A 208 -1.79 -4.95 -27.13
N ARG A 209 -1.19 -6.15 -27.22
CA ARG A 209 -1.01 -7.04 -26.06
C ARG A 209 -0.11 -6.40 -25.00
N ALA A 210 1.05 -5.89 -25.41
CA ALA A 210 1.98 -5.22 -24.50
C ALA A 210 1.31 -3.99 -23.86
N ARG A 211 0.56 -3.21 -24.63
CA ARG A 211 -0.22 -2.07 -24.14
C ARG A 211 -1.25 -2.48 -23.10
N GLN A 212 -2.00 -3.56 -23.36
CA GLN A 212 -3.03 -4.03 -22.44
C GLN A 212 -2.42 -4.45 -21.10
N ARG A 213 -1.27 -5.13 -21.13
CA ARG A 213 -0.52 -5.48 -19.91
C ARG A 213 0.01 -4.26 -19.18
N LEU A 214 0.50 -3.28 -19.91
CA LEU A 214 0.98 -2.04 -19.30
C LEU A 214 -0.17 -1.33 -18.57
N VAL A 215 -1.35 -1.25 -19.18
CA VAL A 215 -2.54 -0.64 -18.57
C VAL A 215 -3.06 -1.44 -17.38
N SER A 216 -2.89 -2.77 -17.35
CA SER A 216 -3.22 -3.59 -16.17
C SER A 216 -2.20 -3.47 -15.03
N GLY A 217 -1.07 -2.80 -15.24
CA GLY A 217 0.02 -2.69 -14.27
C GLY A 217 1.07 -3.80 -14.36
N ASP A 218 0.94 -4.72 -15.33
CA ASP A 218 1.90 -5.80 -15.57
C ASP A 218 3.12 -5.30 -16.37
N VAL A 219 3.85 -4.32 -15.81
CA VAL A 219 4.93 -3.60 -16.49
C VAL A 219 6.09 -4.52 -16.91
N ASP A 220 6.39 -5.56 -16.12
CA ASP A 220 7.44 -6.53 -16.43
C ASP A 220 7.12 -7.33 -17.69
N GLN A 221 5.89 -7.84 -17.79
CA GLN A 221 5.43 -8.57 -18.98
C GLN A 221 5.27 -7.64 -20.18
N ALA A 222 4.75 -6.42 -19.97
CA ALA A 222 4.68 -5.41 -21.00
C ALA A 222 6.07 -5.09 -21.57
N LEU A 223 7.08 -4.91 -20.71
CA LEU A 223 8.46 -4.68 -21.13
C LEU A 223 9.00 -5.86 -21.96
N ALA A 224 8.78 -7.10 -21.52
CA ALA A 224 9.23 -8.28 -22.26
C ALA A 224 8.57 -8.40 -23.65
N GLU A 225 7.28 -8.07 -23.76
CA GLU A 225 6.58 -8.05 -25.05
C GLU A 225 7.04 -6.88 -25.94
N THR A 226 7.26 -5.69 -25.37
CA THR A 226 7.81 -4.53 -26.09
C THR A 226 9.18 -4.83 -26.69
N MET A 227 10.04 -5.57 -25.99
CA MET A 227 11.37 -5.93 -26.50
C MET A 227 11.33 -6.89 -27.69
N ARG A 228 10.18 -7.50 -27.99
CA ARG A 228 9.96 -8.34 -29.17
C ARG A 228 9.49 -7.55 -30.38
N LEU A 229 9.04 -6.31 -30.18
CA LEU A 229 8.57 -5.45 -31.26
C LEU A 229 9.74 -5.03 -32.16
N PRO A 230 9.49 -4.86 -33.46
CA PRO A 230 10.55 -4.57 -34.43
C PRO A 230 11.15 -3.17 -34.23
N GLY A 231 10.43 -2.26 -33.58
CA GLY A 231 10.89 -0.93 -33.20
C GLY A 231 11.47 -0.79 -31.79
N ALA A 232 11.69 -1.89 -31.05
CA ALA A 232 12.12 -1.86 -29.64
C ALA A 232 13.38 -1.02 -29.39
N ALA A 233 14.31 -0.99 -30.33
CA ALA A 233 15.56 -0.21 -30.23
C ALA A 233 15.32 1.31 -30.09
N ARG A 234 14.16 1.82 -30.51
CA ARG A 234 13.81 3.24 -30.40
C ARG A 234 13.19 3.61 -29.04
N ALA A 235 12.87 2.63 -28.20
CA ALA A 235 12.20 2.83 -26.91
C ALA A 235 13.17 2.83 -25.71
N GLY A 236 14.46 3.15 -25.91
CA GLY A 236 15.49 3.05 -24.86
C GLY A 236 15.17 3.83 -23.59
N ASP A 237 14.66 5.06 -23.72
CA ASP A 237 14.26 5.89 -22.58
C ASP A 237 13.09 5.29 -21.81
N TRP A 238 12.06 4.83 -22.54
CA TRP A 238 10.91 4.16 -21.96
C TRP A 238 11.30 2.86 -21.25
N VAL A 239 12.17 2.05 -21.85
CA VAL A 239 12.71 0.81 -21.26
C VAL A 239 13.44 1.12 -19.95
N THR A 240 14.21 2.20 -19.90
CA THR A 240 14.93 2.62 -18.69
C THR A 240 13.96 3.01 -17.57
N LYS A 241 12.90 3.77 -17.88
CA LYS A 241 11.85 4.13 -16.91
C LYS A 241 11.07 2.91 -16.45
N ALA A 242 10.69 2.00 -17.37
CA ALA A 242 9.98 0.77 -17.04
C ALA A 242 10.79 -0.12 -16.09
N ARG A 243 12.08 -0.30 -16.34
CA ARG A 243 12.99 -1.05 -15.44
C ARG A 243 13.07 -0.41 -14.06
N ARG A 244 13.17 0.92 -13.99
CA ARG A 244 13.19 1.64 -12.70
C ARG A 244 11.88 1.43 -11.94
N TYR A 245 10.74 1.53 -12.61
CA TYR A 245 9.43 1.26 -12.04
C TYR A 245 9.36 -0.15 -11.44
N ILE A 246 9.77 -1.17 -12.22
CA ILE A 246 9.78 -2.58 -11.79
C ILE A 246 10.69 -2.77 -10.58
N LEU A 247 11.91 -2.23 -10.60
CA LEU A 247 12.87 -2.34 -9.50
C LEU A 247 12.34 -1.68 -8.22
N ALA A 248 11.70 -0.51 -8.33
CA ALA A 248 11.10 0.18 -7.20
C ALA A 248 9.97 -0.65 -6.58
N HIS A 249 9.08 -1.23 -7.39
CA HIS A 249 7.96 -2.03 -6.90
C HIS A 249 8.42 -3.35 -6.28
N ARG A 250 9.39 -4.03 -6.90
CA ARG A 250 10.00 -5.23 -6.31
C ARG A 250 10.66 -4.93 -4.96
N ALA A 251 11.36 -3.80 -4.84
CA ALA A 251 11.98 -3.39 -3.59
C ALA A 251 10.92 -3.05 -2.51
N LEU A 252 9.81 -2.43 -2.89
CA LEU A 252 8.67 -2.19 -2.00
C LEU A 252 8.05 -3.51 -1.51
N ASP A 253 7.83 -4.47 -2.41
CA ASP A 253 7.28 -5.78 -2.05
C ASP A 253 8.22 -6.54 -1.09
N GLU A 254 9.55 -6.40 -1.25
CA GLU A 254 10.53 -6.95 -0.31
C GLU A 254 10.39 -6.32 1.09
N ILE A 255 10.30 -4.98 1.17
CA ILE A 255 10.11 -4.24 2.44
C ILE A 255 8.78 -4.62 3.10
N GLU A 256 7.70 -4.75 2.33
CA GLU A 256 6.40 -5.20 2.82
C GLU A 256 6.45 -6.62 3.38
N SER A 257 7.16 -7.52 2.68
CA SER A 257 7.36 -8.89 3.17
C SER A 257 8.14 -8.89 4.49
N GLY A 258 9.18 -8.05 4.61
CA GLY A 258 9.94 -7.86 5.84
C GLY A 258 9.10 -7.28 6.98
N ALA A 259 8.18 -6.35 6.67
CA ALA A 259 7.28 -5.77 7.66
C ALA A 259 6.31 -6.79 8.27
N LEU A 260 5.97 -7.84 7.52
CA LEU A 260 5.12 -8.94 8.00
C LEU A 260 5.89 -9.93 8.88
N MET A 261 7.21 -10.02 8.73
CA MET A 261 8.05 -10.94 9.50
C MET A 261 8.31 -10.40 10.92
N PRO A 262 8.48 -11.29 11.92
CA PRO A 262 8.93 -10.86 13.25
C PRO A 262 10.34 -10.28 13.14
N ALA A 263 10.54 -9.05 13.62
CA ALA A 263 11.89 -8.54 13.80
C ALA A 263 12.63 -9.45 14.80
N PRO A 264 13.90 -9.82 14.55
CA PRO A 264 14.67 -10.57 15.53
C PRO A 264 14.75 -9.77 16.83
N ASN A 265 14.47 -10.42 17.96
CA ASN A 265 14.62 -9.78 19.27
C ASN A 265 16.06 -9.25 19.40
N PRO A 266 16.26 -8.00 19.86
CA PRO A 266 17.60 -7.54 20.18
C PRO A 266 18.22 -8.48 21.23
N PRO A 267 19.53 -8.76 21.16
CA PRO A 267 20.19 -9.57 22.18
C PRO A 267 20.06 -8.89 23.55
N ALA A 268 19.75 -9.69 24.56
CA ALA A 268 19.63 -9.30 25.96
C ALA A 268 20.97 -8.79 26.54
#